data_AF-A0A0B0MEU3-F1
#
_entry.id   AF-A0A0B0MEU3-F1
#
_cell.length_a   1.000
_cell.length_b   1.000
_cell.length_c   1.000
_cell.angle_alpha   90.00
_cell.angle_beta   90.00
_cell.angle_gamma   90.00
#
_symmetry.space_group_name_H-M   'P 1'
#
loop_
_entity.id
_entity.type
_entity.pdbx_description
1 polymer ?
#
loop_
_entity_poly.entity_id
_entity_poly.type
_entity_poly.pdbx_seq_one_letter_code
_entity_poly.pdbx_strand_id
1 'polypeptide(L)'
;MKCVPKPTICLAFGEISSTTVLTRILMLKLKNRHQQLKEEVRKMIVAPMANSIQKLTFIDSVQRLGVSYHFMKEIEDELENIYHNDNDAENDLYTTSLRFRLL
;
A
#
# COMPACT_ATOMS: atom_id res chain seq x y z
N MET A 1 -38.04 52.39 21.31
CA MET A 1 -37.13 51.44 20.64
C MET A 1 -36.45 50.60 21.71
N LYS A 2 -36.73 49.30 21.79
CA LYS A 2 -36.08 48.41 22.76
C LYS A 2 -34.93 47.69 22.05
N CYS A 3 -33.69 47.91 22.47
CA CYS A 3 -32.56 47.11 22.02
C CYS A 3 -32.73 45.69 22.56
N VAL A 4 -32.87 44.71 21.67
CA VAL A 4 -32.86 43.29 22.02
C VAL A 4 -31.41 42.82 21.92
N PRO A 5 -30.78 42.35 23.02
CA PRO A 5 -29.42 41.83 22.94
C PRO A 5 -29.46 40.49 22.20
N LYS A 6 -28.71 40.38 21.09
CA LYS A 6 -28.49 39.10 20.41
C LYS A 6 -27.69 38.19 21.34
N PRO A 7 -28.03 36.90 21.46
CA PRO A 7 -27.23 35.96 22.23
C PRO A 7 -25.88 35.76 21.52
N THR A 8 -24.81 36.25 22.14
CA THR A 8 -23.45 35.85 21.80
C THR A 8 -23.32 34.40 22.22
N ILE A 9 -23.29 33.49 21.25
CA ILE A 9 -22.88 32.10 21.49
C ILE A 9 -21.41 32.18 21.90
N CYS A 10 -21.13 32.06 23.19
CA CYS A 10 -19.80 31.71 23.67
C CYS A 10 -19.51 30.30 23.16
N LEU A 11 -18.81 30.19 22.03
CA LEU A 11 -18.12 28.95 21.69
C LEU A 11 -17.01 28.81 22.73
N ALA A 12 -17.29 28.05 23.79
CA ALA A 12 -16.28 27.58 24.71
C ALA A 12 -15.33 26.64 23.95
N PHE A 13 -14.34 27.22 23.29
CA PHE A 13 -13.13 26.51 22.87
C PHE A 13 -12.21 26.34 24.08
N GLY A 14 -12.75 25.77 25.15
CA GLY A 14 -12.00 25.36 26.32
C GLY A 14 -11.82 23.85 26.27
N GLU A 15 -10.79 23.40 25.53
CA GLU A 15 -10.07 22.11 25.60
C GLU A 15 -9.56 21.65 24.21
N ILE A 16 -8.59 22.36 23.62
CA ILE A 16 -7.85 21.92 22.42
C ILE A 16 -6.34 21.91 22.70
N SER A 17 -5.90 21.25 23.76
CA SER A 17 -4.45 21.14 24.05
C SER A 17 -3.95 19.70 24.03
N SER A 18 -4.67 18.76 24.66
CA SER A 18 -4.21 17.37 24.79
C SER A 18 -4.60 16.47 23.61
N THR A 19 -5.86 16.57 23.14
CA THR A 19 -6.39 15.72 22.06
C THR A 19 -5.69 15.97 20.72
N THR A 20 -5.40 17.23 20.35
CA THR A 20 -4.73 17.57 19.09
C THR A 20 -3.27 17.11 19.05
N VAL A 21 -2.55 17.21 20.16
CA VAL A 21 -1.16 16.74 20.27
C VAL A 21 -1.09 15.22 20.18
N LEU A 22 -1.96 14.50 20.90
CA LEU A 22 -2.02 13.03 20.83
C LEU A 22 -2.41 12.53 19.44
N THR A 23 -3.38 13.17 18.78
CA THR A 23 -3.77 12.81 17.40
C THR A 23 -2.60 13.04 16.43
N ARG A 24 -1.81 14.11 16.61
CA ARG A 24 -0.63 14.39 15.78
C ARG A 24 0.47 13.34 15.97
N ILE A 25 0.75 12.93 17.22
CA ILE A 25 1.72 11.87 17.53
C ILE A 25 1.27 10.54 16.92
N LEU A 26 -0.01 10.18 17.03
CA LEU A 26 -0.57 8.97 16.44
C LEU A 26 -0.47 8.98 14.91
N MET A 27 -0.81 10.10 14.26
CA MET A 27 -0.70 10.27 12.81
C MET A 27 0.75 10.11 12.31
N LEU A 28 1.74 10.65 13.05
CA LEU A 28 3.15 10.44 12.72
C LEU A 28 3.56 8.97 12.84
N LYS A 29 3.13 8.29 13.91
CA LYS A 29 3.41 6.87 14.12
C LYS A 29 2.80 5.99 13.02
N LEU A 30 1.56 6.28 12.61
CA LEU A 30 0.89 5.57 11.52
C LEU A 30 1.57 5.82 10.18
N LYS A 31 1.96 7.06 9.88
CA LYS A 31 2.72 7.39 8.66
C LYS A 31 4.05 6.65 8.60
N ASN A 32 4.81 6.62 9.70
CA ASN A 32 6.07 5.90 9.77
C ASN A 32 5.88 4.40 9.54
N ARG A 33 4.89 3.79 10.21
CA ARG A 33 4.58 2.36 10.04
C ARG A 33 4.14 2.06 8.59
N HIS A 34 3.34 2.94 7.98
CA HIS A 34 2.95 2.80 6.58
C HIS A 34 4.16 2.83 5.65
N GLN A 35 5.08 3.79 5.83
CA GLN A 35 6.30 3.86 5.00
C GLN A 35 7.19 2.63 5.18
N GLN A 36 7.35 2.14 6.41
CA GLN A 36 8.10 0.91 6.69
C GLN A 36 7.48 -0.30 5.97
N LEU A 37 6.17 -0.50 6.11
CA LEU A 37 5.49 -1.62 5.45
C LEU A 37 5.53 -1.50 3.92
N LYS A 38 5.37 -0.29 3.38
CA LYS A 38 5.50 -0.04 1.95
C LYS A 38 6.88 -0.46 1.45
N GLU A 39 7.93 -0.07 2.16
CA GLU A 39 9.31 -0.41 1.81
C GLU A 39 9.60 -1.92 1.95
N GLU A 40 9.06 -2.58 2.96
CA GLU A 40 9.18 -4.05 3.11
C GLU A 40 8.51 -4.79 1.95
N VAL A 41 7.30 -4.37 1.53
CA VAL A 41 6.64 -4.95 0.35
C VAL A 41 7.50 -4.71 -0.90
N ARG A 42 8.02 -3.50 -1.09
CA ARG A 42 8.92 -3.18 -2.21
C ARG A 42 10.10 -4.14 -2.26
N LYS A 43 10.81 -4.32 -1.13
CA LYS A 43 11.93 -5.26 -1.01
C LYS A 43 11.54 -6.69 -1.33
N MET A 44 10.36 -7.14 -0.90
CA MET A 44 9.87 -8.48 -1.22
C MET A 44 9.62 -8.66 -2.71
N ILE A 45 9.20 -7.63 -3.45
CA ILE A 45 9.01 -7.69 -4.91
C ILE A 45 10.37 -7.87 -5.61
N VAL A 46 11.35 -7.02 -5.30
CA VAL A 46 12.68 -7.03 -5.95
C VAL A 46 13.63 -8.09 -5.41
N ALA A 47 13.30 -8.76 -4.30
CA ALA A 47 14.15 -9.82 -3.77
C ALA A 47 14.25 -10.97 -4.78
N PRO A 48 15.45 -11.53 -5.01
CA PRO A 48 15.58 -12.73 -5.83
C PRO A 48 14.81 -13.87 -5.17
N MET A 49 13.93 -14.52 -5.94
CA MET A 49 13.17 -15.68 -5.49
C MET A 49 13.61 -16.89 -6.30
N ALA A 50 13.82 -18.02 -5.63
CA ALA A 50 14.26 -19.26 -6.28
C ALA A 50 13.21 -19.85 -7.24
N ASN A 51 11.94 -19.47 -7.08
CA ASN A 51 10.83 -19.95 -7.89
C ASN A 51 10.01 -18.76 -8.42
N SER A 52 9.89 -18.65 -9.75
CA SER A 52 9.10 -17.61 -10.43
C SER A 52 7.62 -17.64 -10.02
N ILE A 53 7.06 -18.81 -9.76
CA ILE A 53 5.66 -19.00 -9.31
C ILE A 53 5.41 -18.32 -7.97
N GLN A 54 6.36 -18.41 -7.04
CA GLN A 54 6.23 -17.74 -5.73
C GLN A 54 6.20 -16.22 -5.91
N LYS A 55 7.04 -15.69 -6.80
CA LYS A 55 7.06 -14.26 -7.13
C LYS A 55 5.75 -13.81 -7.79
N LEU A 56 5.27 -14.56 -8.78
CA LEU A 56 3.99 -14.28 -9.46
C LEU A 56 2.81 -14.32 -8.48
N THR A 57 2.78 -15.28 -7.55
CA THR A 57 1.73 -15.39 -6.52
C THR A 57 1.76 -14.21 -5.55
N PHE A 58 2.95 -13.72 -5.22
CA PHE A 58 3.11 -12.54 -4.39
C PHE A 58 2.62 -11.28 -5.12
N ILE A 59 3.01 -11.09 -6.38
CA ILE A 59 2.54 -9.98 -7.22
C ILE A 59 1.02 -10.02 -7.37
N ASP A 60 0.42 -11.19 -7.60
CA ASP A 60 -1.04 -11.35 -7.62
C ASP A 60 -1.69 -10.84 -6.33
N SER A 61 -1.13 -11.23 -5.19
CA SER A 61 -1.64 -10.81 -3.88
C SER A 61 -1.59 -9.30 -3.72
N VAL A 62 -0.48 -8.66 -4.12
CA VAL A 62 -0.32 -7.19 -4.07
C VAL A 62 -1.34 -6.48 -4.98
N GLN A 63 -1.58 -7.00 -6.18
CA GLN A 63 -2.58 -6.46 -7.10
C GLN A 63 -4.00 -6.63 -6.57
N ARG A 64 -4.35 -7.80 -6.03
CA ARG A 64 -5.68 -8.10 -5.47
C ARG A 64 -5.99 -7.32 -4.19
N LEU A 65 -4.95 -6.92 -3.45
CA LEU A 65 -5.07 -5.99 -2.32
C LEU A 65 -5.30 -4.54 -2.76
N GLY A 66 -5.19 -4.22 -4.05
CA GLY A 66 -5.42 -2.88 -4.58
C GLY A 66 -4.32 -1.87 -4.27
N VAL A 67 -3.12 -2.35 -3.92
CA VAL A 67 -1.97 -1.50 -3.52
C VAL A 67 -0.82 -1.52 -4.52
N SER A 68 -0.97 -2.24 -5.64
CA SER A 68 0.05 -2.37 -6.70
C SER A 68 0.47 -1.05 -7.33
N TYR A 69 -0.39 -0.03 -7.34
CA TYR A 69 -0.08 1.29 -7.88
C TYR A 69 1.12 1.98 -7.18
N HIS A 70 1.51 1.53 -5.99
CA HIS A 70 2.69 2.00 -5.29
C HIS A 70 4.01 1.38 -5.78
N PHE A 71 3.94 0.30 -6.57
CA PHE A 71 5.06 -0.56 -6.95
C PHE A 71 5.05 -0.90 -8.45
N MET A 72 4.40 -0.07 -9.26
CA MET A 72 4.15 -0.36 -10.68
C MET A 72 5.45 -0.68 -11.43
N LYS A 73 6.48 0.13 -11.21
CA LYS A 73 7.79 -0.07 -11.84
C LYS A 73 8.46 -1.37 -11.38
N GLU A 74 8.52 -1.63 -10.08
CA GLU A 74 9.15 -2.85 -9.55
C GLU A 74 8.43 -4.11 -10.03
N ILE A 75 7.10 -4.06 -10.19
CA ILE A 75 6.31 -5.17 -10.71
C ILE A 75 6.61 -5.38 -12.21
N GLU A 76 6.63 -4.31 -13.00
CA GLU A 76 6.94 -4.39 -14.44
C GLU A 76 8.35 -4.96 -14.68
N ASP A 77 9.36 -4.44 -13.99
CA ASP A 77 10.76 -4.89 -14.11
C ASP A 77 10.89 -6.39 -13.78
N GLU A 78 10.20 -6.86 -12.73
CA GLU A 78 10.26 -8.27 -12.32
C GLU A 78 9.46 -9.20 -13.24
N LEU A 79 8.34 -8.74 -13.79
CA LEU A 79 7.57 -9.51 -14.76
C LEU A 79 8.33 -9.68 -16.09
N GLU A 80 9.00 -8.62 -16.56
CA GLU A 80 9.88 -8.67 -17.72
C GLU A 80 11.05 -9.65 -17.50
N ASN A 81 11.67 -9.59 -16.31
CA ASN A 81 12.73 -10.51 -15.92
C ASN A 81 12.27 -11.98 -15.93
N ILE A 82 11.07 -12.28 -15.41
CA ILE A 82 10.49 -13.63 -15.46
C ILE A 82 10.21 -14.03 -16.91
N TYR A 83 9.62 -13.16 -17.72
CA TYR A 83 9.30 -13.47 -19.11
C TYR A 83 10.53 -13.87 -19.94
N HIS A 84 11.66 -13.22 -19.74
CA HIS A 84 12.89 -13.47 -20.51
C HIS A 84 13.74 -14.63 -19.99
N ASN A 85 13.76 -14.87 -18.68
CA ASN A 85 14.67 -15.84 -18.07
C ASN A 85 14.03 -17.17 -17.72
N ASP A 86 12.69 -17.24 -17.66
CA ASP A 86 11.98 -18.41 -17.17
C ASP A 86 11.61 -19.36 -18.32
N ASN A 87 12.53 -20.29 -18.59
CA ASN A 87 12.44 -21.27 -19.67
C ASN A 87 11.69 -22.54 -19.21
N ASP A 88 10.51 -22.37 -18.61
CA ASP A 88 9.79 -23.47 -17.97
C ASP A 88 8.84 -24.17 -18.95
N ALA A 89 9.35 -25.26 -19.52
CA ALA A 89 8.66 -26.22 -20.38
C ALA A 89 7.60 -27.08 -19.65
N GLU A 90 7.52 -27.01 -18.31
CA GLU A 90 6.53 -27.71 -17.49
C GLU A 90 5.78 -26.72 -16.57
N ASN A 91 4.87 -25.94 -17.15
CA ASN A 91 3.94 -25.14 -16.34
C ASN A 91 2.58 -25.83 -16.26
N ASP A 92 2.11 -26.09 -15.04
CA ASP A 92 0.74 -26.53 -14.81
C ASP A 92 -0.28 -25.44 -15.25
N LEU A 93 -1.56 -25.84 -15.32
CA LEU A 93 -2.63 -24.93 -15.76
C LEU A 93 -2.73 -23.69 -14.87
N TYR A 94 -2.51 -23.83 -13.56
CA TYR A 94 -2.58 -22.73 -12.61
C TYR A 94 -1.51 -21.68 -12.91
N THR A 95 -0.27 -22.12 -13.08
CA THR A 95 0.87 -21.27 -13.35
C THR A 95 0.77 -20.59 -14.72
N THR A 96 0.34 -21.34 -15.74
CA THR A 96 0.09 -20.78 -17.08
C THR A 96 -0.99 -19.70 -17.04
N SER A 97 -2.11 -19.98 -16.37
CA SER A 97 -3.21 -19.01 -16.22
C SER A 97 -2.78 -17.77 -15.44
N LEU A 98 -1.95 -17.97 -14.40
CA LEU A 98 -1.43 -16.88 -13.58
C LEU A 98 -0.52 -15.96 -14.39
N ARG A 99 0.39 -16.53 -15.19
CA ARG A 99 1.25 -15.77 -16.12
C ARG A 99 0.42 -14.98 -17.11
N PHE A 100 -0.53 -15.61 -17.79
CA PHE A 100 -1.40 -14.94 -18.78
C PHE A 100 -2.21 -13.78 -18.21
N ARG A 101 -2.58 -13.84 -16.92
CA ARG A 101 -3.31 -12.77 -16.26
C ARG A 101 -2.40 -11.59 -15.88
N LEU A 102 -1.13 -11.87 -15.56
CA LEU A 102 -0.17 -10.88 -15.05
C LEU A 102 0.65 -10.20 -16.15
N LEU A 103 0.97 -10.94 -17.22
CA LEU A 103 1.71 -10.50 -18.41
C LEU A 103 0.75 -10.11 -19.53
#